data_AF-A0AAE6QCT8-F1
#
_entry.id   AF-A0AAE6QCT8-F1
#
_cell.length_a   1.000
_cell.length_b   1.000
_cell.length_c   1.000
_cell.angle_alpha   90.00
_cell.angle_beta   90.00
_cell.angle_gamma   90.00
#
_symmetry.space_group_name_H-M   'P 1'
#
loop_
_entity.id
_entity.type
_entity.pdbx_description
1 polymer ?
#
loop_
_entity_poly.entity_id
_entity_poly.type
_entity_poly.pdbx_seq_one_letter_code
_entity_poly.pdbx_strand_id
1 'polypeptide(L)'
;MFDLVLQFNKNTNHICLLTIWILITLLSTLVTICTILYLISFIHRKYLSKTHTKKIPADTQHIPGLSKSNLSKILSSADTTIQKTNSPHTGKLSLYINQQVIQDNAITQLNNYHQSTEDDIPIRKHIQYLETLPQVYNSYFCLSDRAILGASLEKIFSTSTKHTPDLKLIHHMINYTHTISYTNALSEILNNTVHNNSRYKLINTALRPQIKIIYNSETPNQFSIDVKFERSLITTGKKPKIYPITAEITFSISLSEDKNQTLQYSQGKVVLNLTKTSNSNIRSFLNIFYRSNKTISRAFHKTTLHQVSENLTKLIYPLPDFTIQNITPIEQSPQEIPTMYNTSISSNPEKSTRQH
;
A
#
# COMPACT_ATOMS: atom_id res chain seq x y z
N MET A 1 -15.50 91.89 -42.72
CA MET A 1 -14.43 91.57 -41.74
C MET A 1 -15.02 91.03 -40.43
N PHE A 2 -16.10 91.62 -39.89
CA PHE A 2 -16.78 91.15 -38.66
C PHE A 2 -17.40 89.73 -38.78
N ASP A 3 -18.04 89.40 -39.90
CA ASP A 3 -18.64 88.06 -40.09
C ASP A 3 -17.60 86.92 -40.17
N LEU A 4 -16.40 87.22 -40.66
CA LEU A 4 -15.31 86.25 -40.81
C LEU A 4 -14.67 85.92 -39.44
N VAL A 5 -14.60 86.90 -38.54
CA VAL A 5 -14.14 86.74 -37.14
C VAL A 5 -15.18 85.96 -36.31
N LEU A 6 -16.48 86.19 -36.55
CA LEU A 6 -17.57 85.47 -35.87
C LEU A 6 -17.69 84.01 -36.34
N GLN A 7 -17.46 83.73 -37.63
CA GLN A 7 -17.36 82.35 -38.14
C GLN A 7 -16.13 81.62 -37.63
N PHE A 8 -14.95 82.29 -37.57
CA PHE A 8 -13.75 81.69 -36.99
C PHE A 8 -13.93 81.34 -35.51
N ASN A 9 -14.53 82.23 -34.72
CA ASN A 9 -14.74 82.02 -33.28
C ASN A 9 -15.75 80.89 -32.98
N LYS A 10 -16.80 80.74 -33.80
CA LYS A 10 -17.71 79.58 -33.72
C LYS A 10 -17.00 78.27 -34.08
N ASN A 11 -16.15 78.27 -35.11
CA ASN A 11 -15.47 77.07 -35.56
C ASN A 11 -14.39 76.60 -34.55
N THR A 12 -13.64 77.53 -33.94
CA THR A 12 -12.66 77.21 -32.88
C THR A 12 -13.32 76.70 -31.60
N ASN A 13 -14.49 77.24 -31.23
CA ASN A 13 -15.24 76.73 -30.07
C ASN A 13 -15.82 75.33 -30.31
N HIS A 14 -16.26 75.02 -31.54
CA HIS A 14 -16.69 73.67 -31.90
C HIS A 14 -15.54 72.66 -31.90
N ILE A 15 -14.36 73.03 -32.39
CA ILE A 15 -13.17 72.17 -32.36
C ILE A 15 -12.74 71.91 -30.92
N CYS A 16 -12.74 72.94 -30.05
CA CYS A 16 -12.39 72.80 -28.64
C CYS A 16 -13.39 71.92 -27.87
N LEU A 17 -14.70 72.08 -28.13
CA LEU A 17 -15.72 71.22 -27.54
C LEU A 17 -15.59 69.77 -28.00
N LEU A 18 -15.26 69.55 -29.29
CA LEU A 18 -15.04 68.21 -29.85
C LEU A 18 -13.82 67.54 -29.22
N THR A 19 -12.71 68.26 -29.04
CA THR A 19 -11.50 67.70 -28.41
C THR A 19 -11.71 67.36 -26.95
N ILE A 20 -12.46 68.20 -26.21
CA ILE A 20 -12.85 67.91 -24.82
C ILE A 20 -13.75 66.68 -24.77
N TRP A 21 -14.71 66.53 -25.68
CA TRP A 21 -15.57 65.35 -25.76
C TRP A 21 -14.80 64.06 -26.07
N ILE A 22 -13.84 64.13 -27.00
CA ILE A 22 -12.94 63.02 -27.33
C ILE A 22 -12.10 62.66 -26.10
N LEU A 23 -11.58 63.63 -25.37
CA LEU A 23 -10.78 63.38 -24.17
C LEU A 23 -11.60 62.70 -23.06
N ILE A 24 -12.84 63.16 -22.83
CA ILE A 24 -13.74 62.59 -21.83
C ILE A 24 -14.12 61.15 -22.18
N THR A 25 -14.44 60.89 -23.45
CA THR A 25 -14.78 59.54 -23.92
C THR A 25 -13.59 58.60 -23.81
N LEU A 26 -12.38 59.06 -24.18
CA LEU A 26 -11.16 58.27 -24.08
C LEU A 26 -10.82 57.95 -22.61
N LEU A 27 -10.96 58.91 -21.70
CA LEU A 27 -10.77 58.69 -20.27
C LEU A 27 -11.81 57.72 -19.69
N SER A 28 -13.07 57.82 -20.11
CA SER A 28 -14.14 56.91 -19.70
C SER A 28 -13.89 55.47 -20.16
N THR A 29 -13.43 55.28 -21.40
CA THR A 29 -13.05 53.95 -21.92
C THR A 29 -11.84 53.36 -21.18
N LEU A 30 -10.85 54.19 -20.81
CA LEU A 30 -9.70 53.72 -20.04
C LEU A 30 -10.11 53.23 -18.65
N VAL A 31 -10.98 53.97 -17.95
CA VAL A 31 -11.48 53.58 -16.62
C VAL A 31 -12.27 52.27 -16.69
N THR A 32 -13.12 52.09 -17.70
CA THR A 32 -13.89 50.85 -17.87
C THR A 32 -13.01 49.64 -18.21
N ILE A 33 -11.96 49.81 -19.02
CA ILE A 33 -10.98 48.74 -19.28
C ILE A 33 -10.24 48.37 -17.98
N CYS A 34 -9.81 49.36 -17.20
CA CYS A 34 -9.14 49.12 -15.92
C CYS A 34 -10.02 48.39 -14.90
N THR A 35 -11.32 48.71 -14.83
CA THR A 35 -12.24 48.01 -13.92
C THR A 35 -12.52 46.58 -14.36
N ILE A 36 -12.64 46.32 -15.67
CA ILE A 36 -12.78 44.96 -16.21
C ILE A 36 -11.52 44.14 -15.92
N LEU A 37 -10.33 44.68 -16.16
CA LEU A 37 -9.06 44.00 -15.84
C LEU A 37 -8.92 43.72 -14.35
N TYR A 38 -9.31 44.66 -13.49
CA TYR A 38 -9.35 44.46 -12.04
C TYR A 38 -10.31 43.34 -11.64
N LEU A 39 -11.52 43.31 -12.21
CA LEU A 39 -12.51 42.25 -11.97
C LEU A 39 -12.01 40.88 -12.44
N ILE A 40 -11.41 40.79 -13.62
CA ILE A 40 -10.79 39.55 -14.13
C ILE A 40 -9.66 39.12 -13.19
N SER A 41 -8.78 40.03 -12.77
CA SER A 41 -7.69 39.71 -11.84
C SER A 41 -8.20 39.31 -10.47
N PHE A 42 -9.28 39.93 -9.98
CA PHE A 42 -9.94 39.59 -8.72
C PHE A 42 -10.62 38.22 -8.78
N ILE A 43 -11.35 37.92 -9.85
CA ILE A 43 -11.95 36.61 -10.11
C ILE A 43 -10.86 35.55 -10.25
N HIS A 44 -9.80 35.83 -11.01
CA HIS A 44 -8.65 34.94 -11.17
C HIS A 44 -7.94 34.69 -9.84
N ARG A 45 -7.69 35.72 -9.02
CA ARG A 45 -7.14 35.57 -7.65
C ARG A 45 -8.06 34.76 -6.75
N LYS A 46 -9.38 34.97 -6.82
CA LYS A 46 -10.37 34.23 -6.03
C LYS A 46 -10.54 32.78 -6.51
N TYR A 47 -10.34 32.54 -7.81
CA TYR A 47 -10.33 31.21 -8.41
C TYR A 47 -9.03 30.48 -8.07
N LEU A 48 -7.86 31.13 -8.20
CA LEU A 48 -6.57 30.60 -7.75
C LEU A 48 -6.53 30.36 -6.23
N SER A 49 -7.13 31.23 -5.42
CA SER A 49 -7.19 31.02 -3.97
C SER A 49 -8.11 29.86 -3.59
N LYS A 50 -9.08 29.51 -4.45
CA LYS A 50 -9.92 28.30 -4.32
C LYS A 50 -9.23 27.05 -4.86
N THR A 51 -8.38 27.15 -5.89
CA THR A 51 -7.64 26.02 -6.46
C THR A 51 -6.30 25.75 -5.79
N HIS A 52 -5.83 26.63 -4.90
CA HIS A 52 -5.06 26.21 -3.75
C HIS A 52 -5.96 25.37 -2.84
N THR A 53 -6.23 24.14 -3.30
CA THR A 53 -6.05 22.99 -2.44
C THR A 53 -4.74 23.28 -1.70
N LYS A 54 -4.85 23.65 -0.42
CA LYS A 54 -3.78 23.39 0.51
C LYS A 54 -3.49 21.92 0.25
N LYS A 55 -2.43 21.62 -0.52
CA LYS A 55 -1.77 20.33 -0.43
C LYS A 55 -1.52 20.23 1.06
N ILE A 56 -2.39 19.47 1.73
CA ILE A 56 -2.08 18.96 3.05
C ILE A 56 -0.69 18.39 2.81
N PRO A 57 0.34 18.92 3.48
CA PRO A 57 1.68 18.37 3.33
C PRO A 57 1.49 16.87 3.47
N ALA A 58 2.02 16.10 2.53
CA ALA A 58 2.28 14.70 2.81
C ALA A 58 3.40 14.71 3.85
N ASP A 59 3.07 15.15 5.08
CA ASP A 59 3.83 14.80 6.26
C ASP A 59 3.75 13.29 6.25
N THR A 60 4.85 12.68 5.82
CA THR A 60 5.17 11.28 5.91
C THR A 60 4.66 10.79 7.26
N GLN A 61 3.47 10.17 7.25
CA GLN A 61 2.92 9.56 8.45
C GLN A 61 3.81 8.36 8.70
N HIS A 62 4.79 8.55 9.59
CA HIS A 62 5.60 7.45 10.06
C HIS A 62 4.69 6.55 10.90
N ILE A 63 4.52 5.29 10.50
CA ILE A 63 3.77 4.32 11.30
C ILE A 63 4.60 4.03 12.56
N PRO A 64 4.14 4.39 13.78
CA PRO A 64 4.88 4.14 15.01
C PRO A 64 5.04 2.64 15.18
N GLY A 65 6.27 2.21 15.44
CA GLY A 65 6.59 0.78 15.57
C GLY A 65 6.97 0.07 14.27
N LEU A 66 6.97 0.73 13.10
CA LEU A 66 7.51 0.16 11.86
C LEU A 66 8.85 0.80 11.46
N SER A 67 9.85 0.68 12.34
CA SER A 67 11.25 0.98 11.99
C SER A 67 11.80 -0.05 10.99
N LYS A 68 12.92 0.28 10.34
CA LYS A 68 13.70 -0.64 9.49
C LYS A 68 13.95 -2.00 10.17
N SER A 69 14.33 -1.98 11.45
CA SER A 69 14.60 -3.20 12.22
C SER A 69 13.35 -4.05 12.44
N ASN A 70 12.20 -3.41 12.69
CA ASN A 70 10.95 -4.12 12.95
C ASN A 70 10.37 -4.73 11.66
N LEU A 71 10.44 -4.01 10.54
CA LEU A 71 10.06 -4.53 9.23
C LEU A 71 10.91 -5.74 8.82
N SER A 72 12.23 -5.62 9.00
CA SER A 72 13.15 -6.73 8.78
C SER A 72 12.81 -7.93 9.67
N LYS A 73 12.55 -7.72 10.97
CA LYS A 73 12.16 -8.78 11.89
C LYS A 73 10.86 -9.48 11.47
N ILE A 74 9.79 -8.72 11.20
CA ILE A 74 8.47 -9.25 10.82
C ILE A 74 8.56 -10.20 9.62
N LEU A 75 9.28 -9.80 8.57
CA LEU A 75 9.40 -10.61 7.35
C LEU A 75 10.44 -11.73 7.47
N SER A 76 11.54 -11.51 8.21
CA SER A 76 12.57 -12.55 8.39
C SER A 76 12.10 -13.67 9.34
N SER A 77 11.19 -13.39 10.28
CA SER A 77 10.60 -14.40 11.17
C SER A 77 9.46 -15.20 10.54
N ALA A 78 9.01 -14.83 9.33
CA ALA A 78 7.90 -15.50 8.69
C ALA A 78 8.33 -16.89 8.19
N ASP A 79 7.63 -17.92 8.67
CA ASP A 79 7.82 -19.30 8.22
C ASP A 79 7.60 -19.40 6.69
N THR A 80 8.55 -20.05 6.02
CA THR A 80 8.56 -20.24 4.57
C THR A 80 7.94 -21.57 4.14
N THR A 81 7.41 -22.35 5.09
CA THR A 81 6.69 -23.59 4.83
C THR A 81 5.48 -23.31 3.92
N ILE A 82 5.45 -24.00 2.79
CA ILE A 82 4.36 -23.87 1.81
C ILE A 82 3.13 -24.66 2.25
N GLN A 83 1.95 -24.15 1.93
CA GLN A 83 0.72 -24.93 2.05
C GLN A 83 0.46 -25.64 0.73
N LYS A 84 -0.03 -26.90 0.80
CA LYS A 84 -0.37 -27.81 -0.31
C LYS A 84 -0.32 -27.15 -1.70
N THR A 85 0.62 -27.60 -2.55
CA THR A 85 0.87 -27.09 -3.91
C THR A 85 -0.33 -27.06 -4.85
N ASN A 86 -1.33 -27.90 -4.58
CA ASN A 86 -2.43 -28.16 -5.50
C ASN A 86 -3.51 -27.07 -5.50
N SER A 87 -3.38 -26.07 -4.63
CA SER A 87 -4.16 -24.85 -4.73
C SER A 87 -3.22 -23.68 -4.44
N PRO A 88 -2.79 -22.91 -5.46
CA PRO A 88 -2.22 -21.60 -5.17
C PRO A 88 -3.22 -20.85 -4.28
N HIS A 89 -2.67 -20.00 -3.41
CA HIS A 89 -3.40 -19.08 -2.54
C HIS A 89 -4.83 -18.83 -3.02
N THR A 90 -5.85 -19.23 -2.25
CA THR A 90 -7.27 -19.18 -2.66
C THR A 90 -7.82 -17.77 -2.89
N GLY A 91 -6.97 -16.74 -2.80
CA GLY A 91 -7.24 -15.38 -3.30
C GLY A 91 -6.89 -15.24 -4.79
N LYS A 92 -7.01 -14.03 -5.33
CA LYS A 92 -6.57 -13.75 -6.71
C LYS A 92 -5.05 -13.58 -6.72
N LEU A 93 -4.35 -14.48 -7.40
CA LEU A 93 -2.94 -14.34 -7.73
C LEU A 93 -2.81 -13.80 -9.16
N SER A 94 -1.82 -12.95 -9.42
CA SER A 94 -1.47 -12.55 -10.78
C SER A 94 0.02 -12.32 -10.88
N LEU A 95 0.68 -13.08 -11.75
CA LEU A 95 2.08 -12.88 -12.10
C LEU A 95 2.15 -12.08 -13.40
N TYR A 96 2.85 -10.95 -13.37
CA TYR A 96 3.11 -10.12 -14.54
C TYR A 96 4.59 -10.23 -14.92
N ILE A 97 4.85 -10.51 -16.19
CA ILE A 97 6.19 -10.55 -16.78
C ILE A 97 6.19 -9.59 -17.95
N ASN A 98 7.02 -8.54 -17.91
CA ASN A 98 7.06 -7.51 -18.97
C ASN A 98 5.66 -6.98 -19.35
N GLN A 99 4.83 -6.73 -18.33
CA GLN A 99 3.43 -6.28 -18.45
C GLN A 99 2.43 -7.33 -18.98
N GLN A 100 2.87 -8.53 -19.33
CA GLN A 100 2.01 -9.65 -19.71
C GLN A 100 1.54 -10.41 -18.47
N VAL A 101 0.24 -10.71 -18.39
CA VAL A 101 -0.34 -11.55 -17.33
C VAL A 101 -0.07 -13.02 -17.62
N ILE A 102 0.56 -13.71 -16.67
CA ILE A 102 0.62 -15.17 -16.62
C ILE A 102 -0.62 -15.67 -15.86
N GLN A 103 -1.40 -16.52 -16.53
CA GLN A 103 -2.61 -17.09 -15.94
C GLN A 103 -2.25 -18.18 -14.91
N ASP A 104 -2.99 -18.25 -13.80
CA ASP A 104 -2.79 -19.25 -12.74
C ASP A 104 -2.81 -20.69 -13.27
N ASN A 105 -3.59 -20.97 -14.32
CA ASN A 105 -3.64 -22.29 -14.95
C ASN A 105 -2.28 -22.71 -15.54
N ALA A 106 -1.48 -21.77 -16.06
CA ALA A 106 -0.17 -22.09 -16.61
C ALA A 106 0.80 -22.57 -15.51
N ILE A 107 0.73 -21.95 -14.32
CA ILE A 107 1.52 -22.35 -13.15
C ILE A 107 1.07 -23.74 -12.68
N THR A 108 -0.24 -23.96 -12.54
CA THR A 108 -0.81 -25.24 -12.10
C THR A 108 -0.49 -26.39 -13.06
N GLN A 109 -0.57 -26.16 -14.37
CA GLN A 109 -0.26 -27.18 -15.38
C GLN A 109 1.21 -27.62 -15.31
N LEU A 110 2.14 -26.66 -15.23
CA LEU A 110 3.57 -26.98 -15.11
C LEU A 110 3.89 -27.68 -13.78
N ASN A 111 3.26 -27.24 -12.68
CA ASN A 111 3.41 -27.88 -11.39
C ASN A 111 2.98 -29.36 -11.43
N ASN A 112 1.81 -29.65 -12.03
CA ASN A 112 1.33 -31.02 -12.17
C ASN A 112 2.22 -31.87 -13.09
N TYR A 113 2.75 -31.29 -14.17
CA TYR A 113 3.70 -31.96 -15.05
C TYR A 113 4.97 -32.37 -14.29
N HIS A 114 5.58 -31.43 -13.58
CA HIS A 114 6.80 -31.67 -12.80
C HIS A 114 6.56 -32.65 -11.64
N GLN A 115 5.37 -32.70 -11.04
CA GLN A 115 5.01 -33.73 -10.04
C GLN A 115 4.99 -35.16 -10.62
N SER A 116 4.75 -35.31 -11.92
CA SER A 116 4.70 -36.62 -12.60
C SER A 116 6.03 -37.09 -13.17
N THR A 117 7.11 -36.31 -13.00
CA THR A 117 8.42 -36.57 -13.62
C THR A 117 9.46 -36.85 -12.54
N GLU A 118 9.96 -38.09 -12.45
CA GLU A 118 10.86 -38.53 -11.36
C GLU A 118 12.31 -38.02 -11.48
N ASP A 119 12.69 -37.36 -12.58
CA ASP A 119 14.06 -36.88 -12.76
C ASP A 119 14.20 -35.63 -13.65
N ASP A 120 13.81 -34.47 -13.11
CA ASP A 120 13.89 -33.21 -13.85
C ASP A 120 15.08 -32.35 -13.39
N ILE A 121 15.97 -32.00 -14.33
CA ILE A 121 17.19 -31.19 -14.08
C ILE A 121 16.87 -29.86 -13.37
N PRO A 122 15.84 -29.09 -13.76
CA PRO A 122 15.44 -27.87 -13.06
C PRO A 122 14.99 -28.15 -11.61
N ILE A 123 14.27 -29.24 -11.35
CA ILE A 123 13.86 -29.60 -9.98
C ILE A 123 15.10 -29.86 -9.12
N ARG A 124 16.08 -30.63 -9.62
CA ARG A 124 17.35 -30.88 -8.89
C ARG A 124 18.09 -29.59 -8.58
N LYS A 125 18.16 -28.65 -9.54
CA LYS A 125 18.76 -27.32 -9.34
C LYS A 125 18.09 -26.57 -8.19
N HIS A 126 16.75 -26.60 -8.13
CA HIS A 126 16.00 -25.96 -7.05
C HIS A 126 16.17 -26.67 -5.70
N ILE A 127 16.19 -28.01 -5.65
CA ILE A 127 16.48 -28.78 -4.44
C ILE A 127 17.86 -28.39 -3.88
N GLN A 128 18.90 -28.42 -4.72
CA GLN A 128 20.26 -28.06 -4.32
C GLN A 128 20.32 -26.66 -3.70
N TYR A 129 19.64 -25.68 -4.32
CA TYR A 129 19.56 -24.34 -3.75
C TYR A 129 18.88 -24.32 -2.38
N LEU A 130 17.73 -25.00 -2.24
CA LEU A 130 16.97 -25.04 -0.99
C LEU A 130 17.75 -25.71 0.14
N GLU A 131 18.55 -26.73 -0.15
CA GLU A 131 19.42 -27.41 0.81
C GLU A 131 20.57 -26.52 1.33
N THR A 132 20.96 -25.47 0.59
CA THR A 132 21.93 -24.47 1.09
C THR A 132 21.34 -23.50 2.11
N LEU A 133 20.02 -23.47 2.27
CA LEU A 133 19.36 -22.54 3.18
C LEU A 133 19.38 -23.05 4.62
N PRO A 134 19.60 -22.16 5.61
CA PRO A 134 19.65 -22.55 7.03
C PRO A 134 18.28 -22.95 7.63
N GLN A 135 17.21 -22.92 6.84
CA GLN A 135 15.86 -23.25 7.29
C GLN A 135 15.63 -24.76 7.22
N VAL A 136 15.30 -25.36 8.35
CA VAL A 136 14.84 -26.76 8.40
C VAL A 136 13.42 -26.80 7.84
N TYR A 137 13.25 -27.31 6.62
CA TYR A 137 11.93 -27.65 6.11
C TYR A 137 11.36 -28.78 6.97
N ASN A 138 10.34 -28.48 7.77
CA ASN A 138 9.78 -29.41 8.76
C ASN A 138 9.13 -30.67 8.15
N SER A 139 9.12 -30.82 6.82
CA SER A 139 8.77 -32.07 6.15
C SER A 139 9.45 -32.18 4.77
N TYR A 140 9.81 -33.41 4.40
CA TYR A 140 10.31 -33.76 3.06
C TYR A 140 9.36 -33.32 1.94
N PHE A 141 8.04 -33.37 2.19
CA PHE A 141 7.01 -32.90 1.27
C PHE A 141 7.12 -31.41 0.97
N CYS A 142 7.51 -30.57 1.95
CA CYS A 142 7.66 -29.14 1.73
C CYS A 142 8.84 -28.78 0.81
N LEU A 143 9.91 -29.58 0.81
CA LEU A 143 11.11 -29.33 -0.01
C LEU A 143 10.83 -29.60 -1.49
N SER A 144 10.35 -30.82 -1.80
CA SER A 144 10.08 -31.25 -3.17
C SER A 144 9.00 -30.40 -3.84
N ASP A 145 7.89 -30.17 -3.15
CA ASP A 145 6.80 -29.32 -3.61
C ASP A 145 7.27 -27.89 -3.93
N ARG A 146 8.13 -27.33 -3.07
CA ARG A 146 8.70 -26.00 -3.26
C ARG A 146 9.69 -25.96 -4.42
N ALA A 147 10.45 -27.04 -4.65
CA ALA A 147 11.36 -27.16 -5.77
C ALA A 147 10.61 -27.30 -7.10
N ILE A 148 9.53 -28.08 -7.13
CA ILE A 148 8.63 -28.24 -8.29
C ILE A 148 8.00 -26.89 -8.66
N LEU A 149 7.49 -26.14 -7.68
CA LEU A 149 6.98 -24.78 -7.90
C LEU A 149 8.09 -23.84 -8.40
N GLY A 150 9.31 -23.95 -7.86
CA GLY A 150 10.47 -23.22 -8.31
C GLY A 150 10.78 -23.46 -9.79
N ALA A 151 10.91 -24.73 -10.18
CA ALA A 151 11.17 -25.15 -11.55
C ALA A 151 10.07 -24.70 -12.52
N SER A 152 8.81 -24.80 -12.09
CA SER A 152 7.65 -24.34 -12.86
C SER A 152 7.73 -22.85 -13.15
N LEU A 153 8.03 -22.02 -12.14
CA LEU A 153 8.20 -20.59 -12.30
C LEU A 153 9.43 -20.27 -13.17
N GLU A 154 10.56 -20.96 -12.97
CA GLU A 154 11.76 -20.82 -13.80
C GLU A 154 11.44 -21.07 -15.28
N LYS A 155 10.66 -22.11 -15.58
CA LYS A 155 10.22 -22.43 -16.94
C LYS A 155 9.34 -21.33 -17.53
N ILE A 156 8.41 -20.78 -16.75
CA ILE A 156 7.57 -19.65 -17.17
C ILE A 156 8.42 -18.43 -17.52
N PHE A 157 9.37 -18.06 -16.66
CA PHE A 157 10.26 -16.92 -16.88
C PHE A 157 11.15 -17.11 -18.10
N SER A 158 11.78 -18.27 -18.25
CA SER A 158 12.63 -18.58 -19.40
C SER A 158 11.88 -18.66 -20.74
N THR A 159 10.58 -19.00 -20.71
CA THR A 159 9.72 -18.97 -21.90
C THR A 159 9.29 -17.55 -22.26
N SER A 160 9.15 -16.67 -21.26
CA SER A 160 8.59 -15.32 -21.43
C SER A 160 9.65 -14.23 -21.57
N THR A 161 10.91 -14.51 -21.22
CA THR A 161 11.99 -13.53 -21.14
C THR A 161 13.34 -14.14 -21.51
N LYS A 162 14.31 -13.29 -21.92
CA LYS A 162 15.70 -13.70 -22.16
C LYS A 162 16.51 -13.91 -20.87
N HIS A 163 16.05 -13.33 -19.76
CA HIS A 163 16.76 -13.33 -18.49
C HIS A 163 15.84 -13.88 -17.42
N THR A 164 16.16 -15.08 -16.94
CA THR A 164 15.45 -15.71 -15.84
C THR A 164 15.87 -15.07 -14.52
N PRO A 165 14.95 -14.77 -13.60
CA PRO A 165 15.32 -14.29 -12.27
C PRO A 165 16.19 -15.31 -11.53
N ASP A 166 17.06 -14.81 -10.66
CA ASP A 166 17.85 -15.65 -9.75
C ASP A 166 16.95 -16.53 -8.86
N LEU A 167 17.45 -17.72 -8.52
CA LEU A 167 16.73 -18.70 -7.68
C LEU A 167 16.22 -18.09 -6.37
N LYS A 168 16.99 -17.18 -5.74
CA LYS A 168 16.59 -16.47 -4.52
C LYS A 168 15.34 -15.65 -4.74
N LEU A 169 15.25 -14.93 -5.86
CA LEU A 169 14.07 -14.12 -6.19
C LEU A 169 12.86 -15.02 -6.46
N ILE A 170 13.04 -16.11 -7.22
CA ILE A 170 11.96 -17.08 -7.48
C ILE A 170 11.41 -17.63 -6.17
N HIS A 171 12.28 -18.12 -5.27
CA HIS A 171 11.82 -18.66 -3.99
C HIS A 171 11.27 -17.59 -3.04
N HIS A 172 11.70 -16.34 -3.18
CA HIS A 172 11.11 -15.24 -2.43
C HIS A 172 9.71 -14.87 -2.96
N MET A 173 9.47 -14.94 -4.28
CA MET A 173 8.13 -14.83 -4.86
C MET A 173 7.21 -15.97 -4.38
N ILE A 174 7.73 -17.20 -4.24
CA ILE A 174 6.97 -18.34 -3.70
C ILE A 174 6.50 -18.05 -2.27
N ASN A 175 7.31 -17.39 -1.44
CA ASN A 175 6.90 -17.03 -0.08
C ASN A 175 5.63 -16.18 -0.06
N TYR A 176 5.55 -15.16 -0.92
CA TYR A 176 4.35 -14.33 -0.99
C TYR A 176 3.12 -15.09 -1.49
N THR A 177 3.30 -16.09 -2.35
CA THR A 177 2.20 -16.73 -3.08
C THR A 177 1.72 -18.04 -2.44
N HIS A 178 2.54 -18.70 -1.62
CA HIS A 178 2.24 -20.05 -1.11
C HIS A 178 2.46 -20.24 0.39
N THR A 179 2.88 -19.20 1.14
CA THR A 179 3.07 -19.31 2.60
C THR A 179 2.09 -18.42 3.37
N ILE A 180 1.42 -19.01 4.38
CA ILE A 180 0.51 -18.23 5.26
C ILE A 180 1.29 -17.20 6.06
N SER A 181 2.47 -17.56 6.55
CA SER A 181 3.19 -16.70 7.48
C SER A 181 3.66 -15.40 6.82
N TYR A 182 3.95 -15.39 5.52
CA TYR A 182 4.19 -14.13 4.79
C TYR A 182 2.92 -13.29 4.66
N THR A 183 1.76 -13.91 4.40
CA THR A 183 0.47 -13.21 4.42
C THR A 183 0.18 -12.60 5.80
N ASN A 184 0.49 -13.34 6.88
CA ASN A 184 0.34 -12.87 8.25
C ASN A 184 1.31 -11.74 8.59
N ALA A 185 2.56 -11.82 8.14
CA ALA A 185 3.57 -10.77 8.30
C ALA A 185 3.12 -9.46 7.62
N LEU A 186 2.63 -9.53 6.39
CA LEU A 186 2.04 -8.37 5.70
C LEU A 186 0.80 -7.83 6.44
N SER A 187 -0.04 -8.73 6.95
CA SER A 187 -1.21 -8.38 7.77
C SER A 187 -0.82 -7.65 9.07
N GLU A 188 0.29 -8.04 9.69
CA GLU A 188 0.85 -7.41 10.89
C GLU A 188 1.35 -6.00 10.60
N ILE A 189 2.05 -5.80 9.48
CA ILE A 189 2.45 -4.46 9.00
C ILE A 189 1.22 -3.55 8.89
N LEU A 190 0.12 -4.04 8.32
CA LEU A 190 -1.13 -3.28 8.26
C LEU A 190 -1.72 -3.00 9.64
N ASN A 191 -1.69 -3.94 10.57
CA ASN A 191 -2.24 -3.74 11.91
C ASN A 191 -1.51 -2.62 12.67
N ASN A 192 -0.22 -2.45 12.42
CA ASN A 192 0.57 -1.36 13.01
C ASN A 192 0.16 0.03 12.51
N THR A 193 -0.57 0.16 11.39
CA THR A 193 -1.12 1.45 10.92
C THR A 193 -2.18 2.03 11.86
N VAL A 194 -2.79 1.20 12.73
CA VAL A 194 -3.78 1.65 13.69
C VAL A 194 -3.11 2.06 14.99
N HIS A 195 -3.06 3.37 15.25
CA HIS A 195 -2.40 3.91 16.44
C HIS A 195 -3.09 3.58 17.77
N ASN A 196 -4.39 3.25 17.77
CA ASN A 196 -5.16 3.03 18.99
C ASN A 196 -5.85 1.65 18.98
N ASN A 197 -5.03 0.61 19.13
CA ASN A 197 -5.45 -0.79 19.14
C ASN A 197 -6.39 -1.15 20.30
N SER A 198 -6.47 -0.30 21.34
CA SER A 198 -7.44 -0.47 22.44
C SER A 198 -8.87 -0.15 22.00
N ARG A 199 -9.04 0.79 21.06
CA ARG A 199 -10.35 1.28 20.59
C ARG A 199 -10.74 0.81 19.20
N TYR A 200 -9.75 0.47 18.38
CA TYR A 200 -9.95 0.13 16.99
C TYR A 200 -9.16 -1.11 16.62
N LYS A 201 -9.73 -1.95 15.77
CA LYS A 201 -9.07 -3.15 15.25
C LYS A 201 -9.32 -3.26 13.76
N LEU A 202 -8.30 -3.67 13.01
CA LEU A 202 -8.48 -4.15 11.65
C LEU A 202 -8.82 -5.63 11.69
N ILE A 203 -9.87 -6.01 10.97
CA ILE A 203 -10.22 -7.39 10.72
C ILE A 203 -10.16 -7.68 9.22
N ASN A 204 -9.72 -8.88 8.87
CA ASN A 204 -9.82 -9.36 7.49
C ASN A 204 -11.29 -9.69 7.19
N THR A 205 -11.81 -9.18 6.08
CA THR A 205 -13.15 -9.55 5.60
C THR A 205 -13.08 -10.59 4.48
N ALA A 206 -11.97 -10.66 3.76
CA ALA A 206 -11.67 -11.73 2.81
C ALA A 206 -10.79 -12.81 3.45
N LEU A 207 -10.96 -14.05 2.98
CA LEU A 207 -10.18 -15.21 3.42
C LEU A 207 -8.68 -15.04 3.12
N ARG A 208 -8.35 -14.41 1.98
CA ARG A 208 -7.00 -14.20 1.47
C ARG A 208 -6.91 -12.86 0.72
N PRO A 209 -5.76 -12.15 0.76
CA PRO A 209 -5.54 -10.95 -0.04
C PRO A 209 -5.43 -11.26 -1.55
N GLN A 210 -5.56 -10.25 -2.38
CA GLN A 210 -5.16 -10.33 -3.79
C GLN A 210 -3.66 -10.01 -3.87
N ILE A 211 -2.90 -10.81 -4.61
CA ILE A 211 -1.43 -10.67 -4.72
C ILE A 211 -1.06 -10.51 -6.19
N LYS A 212 -0.35 -9.44 -6.49
CA LYS A 212 0.27 -9.21 -7.80
C LYS A 212 1.79 -9.23 -7.64
N ILE A 213 2.45 -10.04 -8.45
CA ILE A 213 3.89 -10.04 -8.60
C ILE A 213 4.22 -9.47 -9.96
N ILE A 214 5.14 -8.51 -10.03
CA ILE A 214 5.51 -7.82 -11.26
C ILE A 214 7.02 -7.97 -11.45
N TYR A 215 7.40 -8.61 -12.54
CA TYR A 215 8.78 -8.79 -12.97
C TYR A 215 9.02 -8.08 -14.31
N ASN A 216 10.10 -7.32 -14.39
CA ASN A 216 10.58 -6.70 -15.64
C ASN A 216 11.96 -7.28 -15.96
N SER A 217 12.10 -7.91 -17.13
CA SER A 217 13.36 -8.50 -17.58
C SER A 217 14.47 -7.47 -17.84
N GLU A 218 14.13 -6.18 -17.98
CA GLU A 218 15.11 -5.09 -18.04
C GLU A 218 15.79 -4.85 -16.69
N THR A 219 15.15 -5.27 -15.59
CA THR A 219 15.71 -5.20 -14.23
C THR A 219 15.67 -6.60 -13.60
N PRO A 220 16.50 -7.54 -14.09
CA PRO A 220 16.33 -8.97 -13.80
C PRO A 220 16.61 -9.34 -12.33
N ASN A 221 17.29 -8.47 -11.59
CA ASN A 221 17.65 -8.67 -10.18
C ASN A 221 16.60 -8.14 -9.20
N GLN A 222 15.40 -7.77 -9.66
CA GLN A 222 14.33 -7.28 -8.81
C GLN A 222 12.93 -7.68 -9.27
N PHE A 223 11.98 -7.63 -8.35
CA PHE A 223 10.56 -7.69 -8.64
C PHE A 223 9.78 -6.78 -7.71
N SER A 224 8.56 -6.43 -8.09
CA SER A 224 7.63 -5.70 -7.24
C SER A 224 6.47 -6.58 -6.80
N ILE A 225 5.94 -6.31 -5.62
CA ILE A 225 4.69 -6.89 -5.15
C ILE A 225 3.67 -5.79 -4.87
N ASP A 226 2.41 -6.08 -5.19
CA ASP A 226 1.24 -5.30 -4.80
C ASP A 226 0.23 -6.26 -4.17
N VAL A 227 -0.01 -6.06 -2.88
CA VAL A 227 -0.85 -6.93 -2.06
C VAL A 227 -2.03 -6.15 -1.53
N LYS A 228 -3.24 -6.56 -1.92
CA LYS A 228 -4.49 -5.89 -1.59
C LYS A 228 -5.33 -6.73 -0.64
N PHE A 229 -5.58 -6.19 0.55
CA PHE A 229 -6.43 -6.77 1.58
C PHE A 229 -7.79 -6.07 1.60
N GLU A 230 -8.86 -6.86 1.60
CA GLU A 230 -10.18 -6.39 1.98
C GLU A 230 -10.34 -6.53 3.49
N ARG A 231 -10.54 -5.40 4.17
CA ARG A 231 -10.60 -5.32 5.63
C ARG A 231 -11.77 -4.48 6.10
N SER A 232 -12.04 -4.57 7.38
CA SER A 232 -12.89 -3.63 8.08
C SER A 232 -12.20 -3.10 9.32
N LEU A 233 -12.29 -1.80 9.52
CA LEU A 233 -11.94 -1.15 10.78
C LEU A 233 -13.14 -1.21 11.71
N ILE A 234 -12.98 -1.83 12.87
CA ILE A 234 -14.04 -2.01 13.87
C ILE A 234 -13.70 -1.25 15.14
N THR A 235 -14.71 -0.59 15.72
CA THR A 235 -14.60 -0.01 17.06
C THR A 235 -14.88 -1.05 18.14
N THR A 236 -14.06 -1.15 19.18
CA THR A 236 -14.13 -2.18 20.24
C THR A 236 -15.17 -1.91 21.35
N GLY A 237 -16.08 -0.96 21.17
CA GLY A 237 -17.10 -0.58 22.16
C GLY A 237 -18.42 -1.36 22.08
N LYS A 238 -19.35 -1.10 23.01
CA LYS A 238 -20.66 -1.78 23.13
C LYS A 238 -21.53 -1.76 21.85
N LYS A 239 -21.32 -0.80 20.96
CA LYS A 239 -21.98 -0.71 19.64
C LYS A 239 -20.88 -0.59 18.58
N PRO A 240 -20.35 -1.70 18.06
CA PRO A 240 -19.25 -1.66 17.12
C PRO A 240 -19.70 -1.00 15.83
N LYS A 241 -18.98 0.03 15.40
CA LYS A 241 -19.07 0.59 14.05
C LYS A 241 -18.05 -0.10 13.18
N ILE A 242 -18.47 -0.44 11.96
CA ILE A 242 -17.67 -1.14 10.96
C ILE A 242 -17.45 -0.18 9.80
N TYR A 243 -16.20 0.02 9.44
CA TYR A 243 -15.80 0.83 8.29
C TYR A 243 -15.08 -0.07 7.30
N PRO A 244 -15.69 -0.42 6.16
CA PRO A 244 -15.03 -1.23 5.16
C PRO A 244 -13.88 -0.44 4.53
N ILE A 245 -12.72 -1.07 4.44
CA ILE A 245 -11.52 -0.50 3.84
C ILE A 245 -10.86 -1.49 2.89
N THR A 246 -10.13 -0.94 1.94
CA THR A 246 -9.14 -1.66 1.16
C THR A 246 -7.77 -1.22 1.64
N ALA A 247 -6.91 -2.17 2.02
CA ALA A 247 -5.54 -1.89 2.43
C ALA A 247 -4.56 -2.51 1.42
N GLU A 248 -3.69 -1.70 0.85
CA GLU A 248 -2.71 -2.12 -0.17
C GLU A 248 -1.31 -1.95 0.39
N ILE A 249 -0.45 -2.95 0.20
CA ILE A 249 0.98 -2.89 0.52
C ILE A 249 1.75 -3.12 -0.77
N THR A 250 2.69 -2.23 -1.07
CA THR A 250 3.58 -2.40 -2.22
C THR A 250 5.03 -2.38 -1.78
N PHE A 251 5.84 -3.27 -2.35
CA PHE A 251 7.30 -3.29 -2.19
C PHE A 251 7.98 -3.50 -3.53
N SER A 252 9.17 -2.91 -3.68
CA SER A 252 10.17 -3.39 -4.65
C SER A 252 11.22 -4.18 -3.87
N ILE A 253 11.51 -5.41 -4.32
CA ILE A 253 12.49 -6.31 -3.74
C ILE A 253 13.58 -6.58 -4.76
N SER A 254 14.83 -6.36 -4.38
CA SER A 254 16.02 -6.60 -5.21
C SER A 254 17.06 -7.46 -4.52
N LEU A 255 17.92 -8.10 -5.31
CA LEU A 255 19.16 -8.69 -4.81
C LEU A 255 20.21 -7.60 -4.63
N SER A 256 20.85 -7.59 -3.46
CA SER A 256 21.97 -6.69 -3.17
C SER A 256 23.19 -7.03 -4.03
N GLU A 257 23.74 -6.05 -4.74
CA GLU A 257 24.97 -6.20 -5.54
C GLU A 257 26.19 -6.54 -4.67
N ASP A 258 26.29 -5.92 -3.49
CA ASP A 258 27.47 -6.06 -2.60
C ASP A 258 27.49 -7.34 -1.74
N LYS A 259 26.33 -7.99 -1.58
CA LYS A 259 26.14 -9.12 -0.66
C LYS A 259 25.14 -10.07 -1.28
N ASN A 260 25.66 -11.06 -2.00
CA ASN A 260 24.92 -12.09 -2.73
C ASN A 260 23.89 -12.91 -1.90
N GLN A 261 23.64 -12.59 -0.63
CA GLN A 261 22.72 -13.30 0.26
C GLN A 261 21.62 -12.41 0.85
N THR A 262 21.63 -11.09 0.63
CA THR A 262 20.64 -10.17 1.20
C THR A 262 19.65 -9.64 0.18
N LEU A 263 18.37 -9.80 0.48
CA LEU A 263 17.28 -9.16 -0.25
C LEU A 263 17.05 -7.77 0.32
N GLN A 264 17.00 -6.78 -0.57
CA GLN A 264 16.76 -5.38 -0.23
C GLN A 264 15.34 -4.97 -0.60
N TYR A 265 14.68 -4.24 0.28
CA TYR A 265 13.37 -3.64 0.07
C TYR A 265 13.56 -2.12 0.00
N SER A 266 13.33 -1.51 -1.16
CA SER A 266 13.80 -0.13 -1.41
C SER A 266 12.72 0.92 -1.71
N GLN A 267 11.43 0.55 -1.78
CA GLN A 267 10.33 1.48 -2.11
C GLN A 267 8.97 1.03 -1.56
N GLY A 268 8.89 0.81 -0.25
CA GLY A 268 7.69 0.31 0.39
C GLY A 268 6.63 1.39 0.65
N LYS A 269 5.34 1.07 0.51
CA LYS A 269 4.25 1.89 1.05
C LYS A 269 3.03 1.06 1.43
N VAL A 270 2.28 1.56 2.41
CA VAL A 270 0.94 1.10 2.75
C VAL A 270 -0.07 2.16 2.34
N VAL A 271 -1.15 1.74 1.71
CA VAL A 271 -2.26 2.60 1.32
C VAL A 271 -3.54 2.07 1.95
N LEU A 272 -4.24 2.89 2.73
CA LEU A 272 -5.57 2.58 3.25
C LEU A 272 -6.62 3.41 2.52
N ASN A 273 -7.50 2.74 1.79
CA ASN A 273 -8.61 3.36 1.07
C ASN A 273 -9.92 3.04 1.77
N LEU A 274 -10.68 4.07 2.15
CA LEU A 274 -12.04 3.89 2.62
C LEU A 274 -12.94 3.60 1.41
N THR A 275 -13.63 2.46 1.44
CA THR A 275 -14.64 2.17 0.41
C THR A 275 -15.73 3.23 0.45
N LYS A 276 -16.18 3.72 -0.73
CA LYS A 276 -17.12 4.85 -0.87
C LYS A 276 -18.25 4.75 0.16
N THR A 277 -18.24 5.65 1.13
CA THR A 277 -19.23 5.75 2.21
C THR A 277 -19.58 7.21 2.45
N SER A 278 -20.65 7.47 3.19
CA SER A 278 -21.13 8.83 3.48
C SER A 278 -20.05 9.73 4.10
N ASN A 279 -20.16 11.05 3.90
CA ASN A 279 -19.19 12.04 4.42
C ASN A 279 -18.96 11.96 5.94
N SER A 280 -19.95 11.52 6.71
CA SER A 280 -19.83 11.32 8.16
C SER A 280 -18.91 10.16 8.54
N ASN A 281 -18.84 9.11 7.70
CA ASN A 281 -17.95 7.97 7.88
C ASN A 281 -16.51 8.32 7.53
N ILE A 282 -16.30 9.11 6.47
CA ILE A 282 -14.97 9.64 6.11
C ILE A 282 -14.39 10.48 7.25
N ARG A 283 -15.16 11.42 7.81
CA ARG A 283 -14.71 12.24 8.94
C ARG A 283 -14.37 11.41 10.17
N SER A 284 -15.17 10.39 10.46
CA SER A 284 -14.93 9.47 11.57
C SER A 284 -13.64 8.67 11.34
N PHE A 285 -13.46 8.12 10.14
CA PHE A 285 -12.26 7.39 9.74
C PHE A 285 -10.99 8.26 9.88
N LEU A 286 -10.97 9.46 9.28
CA LEU A 286 -9.81 10.35 9.37
C LEU A 286 -9.51 10.74 10.83
N ASN A 287 -10.53 11.02 11.64
CA ASN A 287 -10.31 11.29 13.07
C ASN A 287 -9.66 10.11 13.82
N ILE A 288 -9.88 8.87 13.39
CA ILE A 288 -9.25 7.70 14.02
C ILE A 288 -7.74 7.68 13.76
N PHE A 289 -7.34 7.97 12.53
CA PHE A 289 -5.93 7.91 12.13
C PHE A 289 -5.15 9.20 12.44
N TYR A 290 -5.78 10.39 12.39
CA TYR A 290 -5.10 11.67 12.60
C TYR A 290 -5.09 12.18 14.06
N ARG A 291 -6.09 11.82 14.89
CA ARG A 291 -6.25 12.41 16.23
C ARG A 291 -5.25 11.87 17.27
N SER A 292 -4.44 10.87 16.91
CA SER A 292 -3.28 10.44 17.70
C SER A 292 -2.12 11.45 17.64
N ASN A 293 -2.03 12.29 16.59
CA ASN A 293 -1.04 13.35 16.46
C ASN A 293 -1.64 14.70 16.88
N LYS A 294 -1.40 15.11 18.13
CA LYS A 294 -1.92 16.34 18.77
C LYS A 294 -1.69 17.63 17.93
N THR A 295 -0.66 17.66 17.09
CA THR A 295 -0.30 18.80 16.22
C THR A 295 -1.21 18.96 15.00
N ILE A 296 -1.71 17.87 14.41
CA ILE A 296 -2.50 17.90 13.17
C ILE A 296 -3.97 18.30 13.44
N SER A 297 -4.49 17.95 14.62
CA SER A 297 -5.86 18.27 15.05
C SER A 297 -6.20 19.77 14.96
N ARG A 298 -5.22 20.67 15.20
CA ARG A 298 -5.41 22.12 15.12
C ARG A 298 -5.51 22.65 13.68
N ALA A 299 -4.87 21.99 12.71
CA ALA A 299 -4.90 22.39 11.30
C ALA A 299 -6.23 22.04 10.62
N PHE A 300 -6.83 20.89 10.96
CA PHE A 300 -8.13 20.47 10.44
C PHE A 300 -9.30 21.26 11.01
N HIS A 301 -9.19 21.76 12.23
CA HIS A 301 -10.24 22.61 12.83
C HIS A 301 -10.37 23.98 12.16
N LYS A 302 -9.30 24.49 11.53
CA LYS A 302 -9.26 25.84 10.93
C LYS A 302 -9.62 25.88 9.45
N THR A 303 -9.77 24.72 8.80
CA THR A 303 -10.14 24.63 7.39
C THR A 303 -11.62 24.31 7.31
N THR A 304 -12.44 25.29 6.95
CA THR A 304 -13.90 25.16 6.80
C THR A 304 -14.18 24.01 5.84
N LEU A 305 -14.79 22.95 6.36
CA LEU A 305 -14.88 21.59 5.81
C LEU A 305 -15.91 21.47 4.67
N HIS A 306 -16.09 22.51 3.86
CA HIS A 306 -17.14 22.58 2.84
C HIS A 306 -16.76 21.95 1.49
N GLN A 307 -15.53 21.45 1.34
CA GLN A 307 -15.12 20.73 0.14
C GLN A 307 -14.26 19.53 0.54
N VAL A 308 -14.91 18.45 0.98
CA VAL A 308 -14.28 17.13 1.03
C VAL A 308 -14.16 16.65 -0.42
N SER A 309 -13.03 16.95 -1.06
CA SER A 309 -12.72 16.41 -2.40
C SER A 309 -12.51 14.90 -2.33
N GLU A 310 -12.72 14.20 -3.45
CA GLU A 310 -12.56 12.74 -3.59
C GLU A 310 -11.19 12.19 -3.11
N ASN A 311 -10.17 13.05 -3.01
CA ASN A 311 -8.81 12.71 -2.55
C ASN A 311 -8.67 12.40 -1.05
N LEU A 312 -9.69 12.63 -0.21
CA LEU A 312 -9.60 12.43 1.25
C LEU A 312 -9.96 11.00 1.73
N THR A 313 -10.25 10.08 0.81
CA THR A 313 -10.58 8.68 1.12
C THR A 313 -9.35 7.78 1.27
N LYS A 314 -8.15 8.32 1.06
CA LYS A 314 -6.89 7.58 0.95
C LYS A 314 -5.86 8.06 1.98
N LEU A 315 -5.33 7.14 2.77
CA LEU A 315 -4.17 7.35 3.64
C LEU A 315 -2.96 6.61 3.05
N ILE A 316 -1.80 7.26 3.05
CA ILE A 316 -0.57 6.69 2.50
C ILE A 316 0.51 6.77 3.57
N TYR A 317 1.11 5.63 3.87
CA TYR A 317 2.22 5.49 4.80
C TYR A 317 3.44 4.99 4.04
N PRO A 318 4.50 5.79 3.89
CA PRO A 318 5.76 5.29 3.33
C PRO A 318 6.41 4.31 4.32
N LEU A 319 7.00 3.25 3.80
CA LEU A 319 7.80 2.31 4.58
C LEU A 319 9.28 2.56 4.29
N PRO A 320 10.15 2.61 5.32
CA PRO A 320 11.58 2.81 5.11
C PRO A 320 12.21 1.62 4.40
N ASP A 321 13.36 1.85 3.78
CA ASP A 321 14.14 0.78 3.16
C ASP A 321 14.69 -0.17 4.22
N PHE A 322 14.60 -1.47 3.96
CA PHE A 322 15.11 -2.48 4.86
C PHE A 322 15.68 -3.68 4.11
N THR A 323 16.42 -4.50 4.84
CA THR A 323 17.01 -5.72 4.32
C THR A 323 16.50 -6.88 5.13
N ILE A 324 16.23 -8.00 4.47
CA ILE A 324 16.09 -9.27 5.16
C ILE A 324 17.36 -10.07 4.89
N GLN A 325 17.90 -10.64 5.95
CA GLN A 325 18.88 -11.70 5.85
C GLN A 325 18.09 -12.99 5.99
N ASN A 326 18.44 -14.02 5.22
CA ASN A 326 17.96 -15.39 5.49
C ASN A 326 18.62 -15.88 6.79
N ILE A 327 18.24 -15.33 7.94
CA ILE A 327 18.78 -15.72 9.25
C ILE A 327 17.91 -16.84 9.81
N THR A 328 18.60 -17.85 10.31
CA THR A 328 18.19 -18.91 11.24
C THR A 328 17.00 -18.52 12.13
N PRO A 329 16.04 -19.44 12.39
CA PRO A 329 15.13 -19.28 13.50
C PRO A 329 15.98 -19.08 14.76
N ILE A 330 15.75 -17.98 15.45
CA ILE A 330 16.33 -17.67 16.75
C ILE A 330 16.09 -18.89 17.66
N GLU A 331 17.18 -19.45 18.20
CA GLU A 331 17.12 -20.33 19.36
C GLU A 331 16.17 -19.69 20.37
N GLN A 332 15.04 -20.35 20.61
CA GLN A 332 14.15 -19.97 21.69
C GLN A 332 14.94 -20.15 22.98
N SER A 333 15.52 -19.06 23.49
CA SER A 333 15.88 -18.99 24.90
C SER A 333 14.62 -19.31 25.70
N PRO A 334 14.64 -20.28 26.61
CA PRO A 334 13.46 -20.66 27.38
C PRO A 334 13.11 -19.48 28.29
N GLN A 335 12.10 -18.69 27.90
CA GLN A 335 11.44 -17.79 28.82
C GLN A 335 10.39 -18.59 29.58
N GLU A 336 10.67 -18.75 30.86
CA GLU A 336 9.80 -19.27 31.90
C GLU A 336 8.36 -18.77 31.72
N ILE A 337 7.44 -19.70 31.53
CA ILE A 337 6.01 -19.46 31.61
C ILE A 337 5.71 -19.13 33.08
N PRO A 338 5.10 -17.98 33.41
CA PRO A 338 4.58 -17.76 34.75
C PRO A 338 3.39 -18.69 34.97
N THR A 339 3.60 -19.73 35.76
CA THR A 339 2.57 -20.64 36.26
C THR A 339 1.55 -19.84 37.07
N MET A 340 0.35 -19.59 36.51
CA MET A 340 -0.80 -19.19 37.31
C MET A 340 -1.59 -20.42 37.71
N TYR A 341 -1.46 -20.76 39.00
CA TYR A 341 -2.38 -21.46 39.89
C TYR A 341 -3.65 -22.09 39.26
N ASN A 342 -3.65 -23.42 39.16
CA ASN A 342 -4.86 -24.22 39.32
C ASN A 342 -4.96 -24.64 40.78
N THR A 343 -5.93 -24.06 41.49
CA THR A 343 -6.32 -24.51 42.83
C THR A 343 -7.11 -25.80 42.68
N SER A 344 -6.48 -26.91 43.05
CA SER A 344 -7.09 -28.20 43.33
C SER A 344 -8.10 -28.09 44.47
N ILE A 345 -9.34 -28.54 44.23
CA ILE A 345 -10.18 -29.07 45.30
C ILE A 345 -10.20 -30.58 45.12
N SER A 346 -9.56 -31.23 46.07
CA SER A 346 -9.57 -32.67 46.34
C SER A 346 -10.81 -33.01 47.16
N SER A 347 -11.50 -34.10 46.81
CA SER A 347 -12.01 -35.04 47.81
C SER A 347 -12.37 -36.40 47.19
N ASN A 348 -11.46 -37.34 47.43
CA ASN A 348 -11.61 -38.76 47.75
C ASN A 348 -12.48 -39.74 46.92
N PRO A 349 -11.98 -41.00 46.77
CA PRO A 349 -12.72 -42.12 46.20
C PRO A 349 -13.43 -42.92 47.29
N GLU A 350 -14.63 -43.43 47.02
CA GLU A 350 -15.12 -44.64 47.67
C GLU A 350 -16.12 -45.41 46.81
N LYS A 351 -15.72 -46.66 46.51
CA LYS A 351 -16.49 -47.91 46.53
C LYS A 351 -17.80 -48.07 45.74
N SER A 352 -17.85 -49.27 45.12
CA SER A 352 -19.02 -50.14 44.96
C SER A 352 -19.98 -49.72 43.83
N THR A 353 -20.47 -50.56 42.93
CA THR A 353 -20.84 -51.98 43.04
C THR A 353 -21.00 -52.56 41.62
N ARG A 354 -20.83 -53.89 41.52
CA ARG A 354 -21.34 -54.78 40.46
C ARG A 354 -22.69 -54.32 39.85
N GLN A 355 -22.93 -54.61 38.57
CA GLN A 355 -23.77 -55.75 38.15
C GLN A 355 -23.92 -55.86 36.63
N HIS A 356 -23.79 -57.12 36.20
CA HIS A 356 -24.25 -57.80 34.97
C HIS A 356 -23.73 -57.39 33.59
#